data_AF-A0A920T4B5-F1
#
_entry.id   AF-A0A920T4B5-F1
#
_cell.length_a   1.000
_cell.length_b   1.000
_cell.length_c   1.000
_cell.angle_alpha   90.00
_cell.angle_beta   90.00
_cell.angle_gamma   90.00
#
_symmetry.space_group_name_H-M   'P 1'
#
loop_
_entity.id
_entity.type
_entity.pdbx_description
1 polymer ?
#
loop_
_entity_poly.entity_id
_entity_poly.type
_entity_poly.pdbx_seq_one_letter_code
_entity_poly.pdbx_strand_id
1 'polypeptide(L)'
;MKTVVRFIEGNEPDIISFGKKTQCCGIFAGNRLNEVDDHVFKESSRFNSTFGGNLVDMVRFTIYLELIEKDELFGLHQLMVNIYWLLIGSSE
;
A
#
# COMPACT_ATOMS: atom_id res chain seq x y z
N MET A 1 9.78 7.09 -11.01
CA MET A 1 9.02 5.83 -10.79
C MET A 1 9.99 4.64 -10.75
N LYS A 2 10.39 4.19 -9.57
CA LYS A 2 11.02 2.87 -9.35
C LYS A 2 10.92 2.52 -7.87
N THR A 3 9.74 2.08 -7.49
CA THR A 3 9.46 1.49 -6.18
C THR A 3 9.98 0.06 -6.22
N VAL A 4 11.18 -0.17 -5.72
CA VAL A 4 11.81 -1.50 -5.69
C VAL A 4 11.42 -2.20 -4.39
N VAL A 5 10.21 -2.76 -4.31
CA VAL A 5 10.04 -3.94 -3.45
C VAL A 5 10.75 -5.06 -4.20
N ARG A 6 11.96 -5.45 -3.76
CA ARG A 6 12.67 -6.57 -4.38
C ARG A 6 11.97 -7.85 -3.99
N PHE A 7 10.96 -8.22 -4.77
CA PHE A 7 10.59 -9.61 -4.87
C PHE A 7 11.73 -10.34 -5.61
N ILE A 8 11.88 -11.62 -5.30
CA ILE A 8 12.75 -12.48 -6.12
C ILE A 8 12.19 -12.42 -7.54
N GLU A 9 13.04 -12.21 -8.55
CA GLU A 9 12.59 -12.16 -9.95
C GLU A 9 11.70 -13.38 -10.26
N GLY A 10 10.51 -13.12 -10.84
CA GLY A 10 9.50 -14.14 -11.11
C GLY A 10 8.53 -14.45 -9.97
N ASN A 11 8.67 -13.83 -8.79
CA ASN A 11 7.78 -14.00 -7.63
C ASN A 11 7.10 -12.69 -7.20
N GLU A 12 6.86 -11.78 -8.14
CA GLU A 12 6.09 -10.57 -7.89
C GLU A 12 4.61 -10.93 -7.72
N PRO A 13 3.99 -10.66 -6.56
CA PRO A 13 2.59 -10.97 -6.35
C PRO A 13 1.69 -9.99 -7.11
N ASP A 14 0.61 -10.51 -7.69
CA ASP A 14 -0.42 -9.69 -8.32
C ASP A 14 -1.23 -8.88 -7.30
N ILE A 15 -1.43 -9.42 -6.09
CA ILE A 15 -2.15 -8.78 -5.00
C ILE A 15 -1.47 -9.12 -3.67
N ILE A 16 -1.33 -8.12 -2.80
CA ILE A 16 -0.82 -8.27 -1.43
C ILE A 16 -1.86 -7.74 -0.46
N SER A 17 -2.22 -8.51 0.56
CA SER A 17 -3.03 -8.02 1.69
C SER A 17 -2.14 -7.64 2.88
N PHE A 18 -2.50 -6.56 3.57
CA PHE A 18 -1.78 -6.07 4.74
C PHE A 18 -2.72 -5.74 5.90
N GLY A 19 -2.15 -5.75 7.11
CA GLY A 19 -2.88 -5.48 8.35
C GLY A 19 -1.98 -5.52 9.59
N LYS A 20 -2.59 -5.53 10.76
CA LYS A 20 -1.91 -5.52 12.08
C LYS A 20 -1.11 -4.23 12.31
N LYS A 21 0.20 -4.26 12.05
CA LYS A 21 1.10 -3.13 12.36
C LYS A 21 0.75 -1.88 11.56
N THR A 22 0.12 -2.04 10.40
CA THR A 22 -0.35 -0.96 9.54
C THR A 22 -1.54 -0.18 10.11
N GLN A 23 -2.12 -0.60 11.24
CA GLN A 23 -3.30 -0.01 11.89
C GLN A 23 -4.59 -0.12 11.06
N CYS A 24 -4.57 0.36 9.82
CA CYS A 24 -5.59 0.07 8.81
C CYS A 24 -5.20 -1.18 8.00
N CYS A 25 -6.20 -1.98 7.63
CA CYS A 25 -6.01 -3.11 6.72
C CYS A 25 -6.30 -2.69 5.28
N GLY A 26 -5.82 -3.45 4.31
CA GLY A 26 -6.05 -3.16 2.90
C GLY A 26 -5.34 -4.14 1.98
N ILE A 27 -5.35 -3.80 0.69
CA ILE A 27 -4.68 -4.55 -0.36
C ILE A 27 -3.89 -3.61 -1.27
N PHE A 28 -2.76 -4.10 -1.78
CA PHE A 28 -2.07 -3.55 -2.93
C PHE A 28 -2.35 -4.44 -4.14
N ALA A 29 -2.65 -3.85 -5.28
CA ALA A 29 -2.89 -4.54 -6.53
C ALA A 29 -1.83 -4.13 -7.55
N GLY A 30 -1.24 -5.11 -8.21
CA GLY A 30 -0.21 -4.96 -9.22
C GLY A 30 -0.78 -4.74 -10.63
N ASN A 31 0.13 -4.60 -11.59
CA ASN A 31 -0.19 -4.19 -12.95
C ASN A 31 -0.98 -5.23 -13.76
N ARG A 32 -0.91 -6.52 -13.40
CA ARG A 32 -1.64 -7.59 -14.10
C ARG A 32 -3.15 -7.38 -14.07
N LEU A 33 -3.69 -6.69 -13.07
CA LEU A 33 -5.11 -6.34 -13.06
C LEU A 33 -5.51 -5.49 -14.26
N ASN A 34 -4.61 -4.67 -14.80
CA ASN A 34 -4.90 -3.83 -15.96
C ASN A 34 -5.17 -4.63 -17.25
N GLU A 35 -4.86 -5.93 -17.28
CA GLU A 35 -5.23 -6.84 -18.38
C GLU A 35 -6.74 -7.12 -18.43
N VAL A 36 -7.47 -6.80 -17.38
CA VAL A 36 -8.93 -6.93 -17.30
C VAL A 36 -9.55 -5.53 -17.35
N ASP A 37 -10.42 -5.28 -18.32
CA ASP A 37 -10.96 -3.93 -18.55
C ASP A 37 -11.89 -3.45 -17.44
N ASP A 38 -12.62 -4.36 -16.80
CA ASP A 38 -13.74 -4.14 -15.89
C ASP A 38 -13.47 -4.70 -14.47
N HIS A 39 -12.21 -4.63 -14.03
CA HIS A 39 -11.84 -5.10 -12.69
C HIS A 39 -12.42 -4.24 -11.56
N VAL A 40 -12.44 -4.81 -10.35
CA VAL A 40 -13.04 -4.24 -9.12
C VAL A 40 -12.55 -2.86 -8.69
N PHE A 41 -11.36 -2.42 -9.10
CA PHE A 41 -10.86 -1.05 -8.87
C PHE A 41 -11.26 -0.02 -9.94
N LYS A 42 -11.80 -0.44 -11.10
CA LYS A 42 -12.36 0.43 -12.15
C LYS A 42 -13.89 0.52 -12.03
N GLU A 43 -14.53 -0.60 -11.69
CA GLU A 43 -15.98 -0.67 -11.50
C GLU A 43 -16.40 -0.19 -10.11
N SER A 44 -17.16 0.91 -10.08
CA SER A 44 -17.63 1.51 -8.83
C SER A 44 -18.51 0.55 -8.01
N SER A 45 -18.52 0.72 -6.68
CA SER A 45 -19.34 -0.05 -5.73
C SER A 45 -19.06 -1.56 -5.63
N ARG A 46 -18.07 -2.10 -6.36
CA ARG A 46 -17.66 -3.52 -6.25
C ARG A 46 -16.98 -3.85 -4.93
N PHE A 47 -16.23 -2.89 -4.38
CA PHE A 47 -15.67 -2.95 -3.04
C PHE A 47 -16.07 -1.71 -2.26
N ASN A 48 -16.64 -1.90 -1.07
CA ASN A 48 -17.01 -0.80 -0.20
C ASN A 48 -17.07 -1.24 1.27
N SER A 49 -17.05 -0.26 2.17
CA SER A 49 -17.40 -0.41 3.58
C SER A 49 -17.97 0.92 4.08
N THR A 50 -18.75 0.91 5.16
CA THR A 50 -19.36 2.14 5.71
C THR A 50 -18.33 3.23 6.03
N PHE A 51 -17.12 2.84 6.48
CA PHE A 51 -16.10 3.78 6.95
C PHE A 51 -14.89 3.90 6.01
N GLY A 52 -14.65 2.94 5.12
CA GLY A 52 -13.47 2.95 4.25
C GLY A 52 -12.14 2.78 5.01
N GLY A 53 -12.19 2.25 6.23
CA GLY A 53 -11.09 2.28 7.19
C GLY A 53 -11.29 3.34 8.28
N ASN A 54 -10.52 3.26 9.35
CA ASN A 54 -10.63 4.20 10.47
C ASN A 54 -9.65 5.37 10.27
N LEU A 55 -10.17 6.60 10.20
CA LEU A 55 -9.38 7.81 9.99
C LEU A 55 -8.27 7.99 11.05
N VAL A 56 -8.56 7.69 12.32
CA VAL A 56 -7.57 7.79 13.41
C VAL A 56 -6.43 6.79 13.20
N ASP A 57 -6.74 5.61 12.67
CA ASP A 57 -5.75 4.58 12.39
C ASP A 57 -4.89 4.95 11.18
N MET A 58 -5.48 5.61 10.17
CA MET A 58 -4.74 6.16 9.02
C MET A 58 -3.74 7.23 9.48
N VAL A 59 -4.18 8.21 10.27
CA VAL A 59 -3.29 9.27 10.82
C VAL A 59 -2.18 8.66 11.68
N ARG A 60 -2.52 7.69 12.54
CA ARG A 60 -1.53 6.98 13.36
C ARG A 60 -0.52 6.22 12.51
N PHE A 61 -0.97 5.57 11.43
CA PHE A 61 -0.09 4.84 10.53
C PHE A 61 0.87 5.77 9.77
N THR A 62 0.42 6.95 9.34
CA THR A 62 1.29 7.98 8.74
C THR A 62 2.44 8.35 9.68
N ILE A 63 2.14 8.63 10.96
CA ILE A 63 3.15 8.97 11.96
C ILE A 63 4.10 7.78 12.20
N TYR A 64 3.61 6.54 12.22
CA TYR A 64 4.47 5.36 12.35
C TYR A 64 5.42 5.23 11.17
N LEU A 65 4.97 5.50 9.93
CA LEU A 65 5.84 5.47 8.76
C LEU A 65 6.93 6.53 8.84
N GLU A 66 6.58 7.77 9.23
CA GLU A 66 7.55 8.86 9.42
C GLU A 66 8.61 8.54 10.48
N LEU A 67 8.20 7.97 11.61
CA LEU A 67 9.13 7.57 12.67
C LEU A 67 10.04 6.41 12.24
N ILE A 68 9.47 5.40 11.56
CA ILE A 68 10.25 4.26 11.06
C ILE A 68 11.29 4.70 10.04
N GLU A 69 10.97 5.69 9.20
CA GLU A 69 11.91 6.29 8.26
C GLU A 69 13.00 7.10 8.98
N LYS A 70 12.60 7.94 9.95
CA LYS A 70 13.51 8.82 10.70
C LYS A 70 14.50 8.08 11.58
N ASP A 71 14.03 7.05 12.30
CA ASP A 71 14.81 6.34 13.31
C ASP A 71 15.55 5.12 12.73
N GLU A 72 15.56 4.96 11.39
CA GLU A 72 16.18 3.84 10.66
C GLU A 72 15.90 2.48 11.29
N LEU A 73 14.67 2.27 11.80
CA LEU A 73 14.31 1.10 12.61
C LEU A 73 14.38 -0.23 11.83
N PHE A 74 14.73 -0.19 10.54
CA PHE A 74 15.04 -1.33 9.69
C PHE A 74 16.29 -1.12 8.84
N GLY A 75 17.24 -2.06 8.91
CA GLY A 75 18.35 -2.21 7.92
C GLY A 75 17.90 -2.68 6.52
N LEU A 76 16.59 -2.65 6.25
CA LEU A 76 15.91 -3.01 5.00
C LEU A 76 14.91 -1.89 4.64
N HIS A 77 15.46 -0.69 4.45
CA HIS A 77 14.79 0.60 4.22
C HIS A 77 13.81 0.65 3.00
N GLN A 78 13.71 -0.40 2.19
CA GLN A 78 13.03 -0.30 0.88
C GLN A 78 11.52 -0.60 0.90
N LEU A 79 10.99 -1.38 1.85
CA LEU A 79 9.62 -1.89 1.73
C LEU A 79 8.54 -0.90 2.21
N MET A 80 8.86 -0.06 3.20
CA MET A 80 7.87 0.79 3.89
C MET A 80 7.81 2.22 3.37
N VAL A 81 8.95 2.78 2.92
CA VAL A 81 9.00 4.08 2.20
C VAL A 81 8.16 4.01 0.93
N ASN A 82 8.19 2.87 0.25
CA ASN A 82 7.37 2.59 -0.94
C ASN A 82 5.85 2.58 -0.66
N ILE A 83 5.43 2.19 0.54
CA ILE A 83 4.02 2.22 0.96
C ILE A 83 3.59 3.67 1.27
N TYR A 84 4.45 4.45 1.90
CA TYR A 84 4.21 5.87 2.16
C TYR A 84 3.97 6.62 0.84
N TRP A 85 4.88 6.51 -0.14
CA TRP A 85 4.71 7.14 -1.46
C TRP A 85 3.50 6.64 -2.28
N LEU A 86 3.01 5.41 -2.03
CA LEU A 86 1.80 4.88 -2.66
C LEU A 86 0.52 5.46 -2.04
N LEU A 87 0.52 5.77 -0.74
CA LEU A 87 -0.65 6.28 0.00
C LEU A 87 -0.87 7.77 -0.20
N ILE A 88 0.20 8.56 -0.36
CA ILE A 88 0.11 10.01 -0.64
C ILE A 88 0.03 10.33 -2.13
N GLY A 89 -0.10 9.32 -3.01
CA GLY A 89 -0.29 9.41 -4.45
C GLY A 89 0.12 10.75 -5.04
N SER A 90 1.37 10.89 -5.52
CA SER A 90 1.88 12.12 -6.12
C SER A 90 0.82 12.75 -7.03
N SER A 91 0.16 13.78 -6.49
CA SER A 91 -0.44 14.83 -7.27
C SER A 91 0.71 15.48 -8.03
N GLU A 92 0.74 15.26 -9.34
CA GLU A 92 0.90 16.42 -10.21
C GLU A 92 -0.34 17.30 -10.06
#